data_AF-A0A522P9G4-F1
#
_entry.id   AF-A0A522P9G4-F1
#
_cell.length_a   1.000
_cell.length_b   1.000
_cell.length_c   1.000
_cell.angle_alpha   90.00
_cell.angle_beta   90.00
_cell.angle_gamma   90.00
#
_symmetry.space_group_name_H-M   'P 1'
#
loop_
_entity.id
_entity.type
_entity.pdbx_description
1 polymer ?
#
loop_
_entity_poly.entity_id
_entity_poly.type
_entity_poly.pdbx_seq_one_letter_code
_entity_poly.pdbx_strand_id
1 'polypeptide(L)'
;MARPYAAPAIVALVLLVFVGLAIPPASGAAAVAWSPSTSLLISEVQTGGLSASDEFVELYNAAAQPVDLTGLEVAYASATGGTVTRKAAWD
;
A
#
# COMPACT_ATOMS: atom_id res chain seq x y z
N MET A 1 18.25 -73.25 -5.45
CA MET A 1 19.38 -72.52 -4.84
C MET A 1 18.86 -71.13 -4.50
N ALA A 2 18.68 -70.82 -3.22
CA ALA A 2 18.09 -69.57 -2.74
C ALA A 2 19.18 -68.64 -2.20
N ARG A 3 19.11 -67.33 -2.50
CA ARG A 3 19.56 -66.26 -1.60
C ARG A 3 18.57 -65.08 -1.69
N PRO A 4 17.98 -64.64 -0.56
CA PRO A 4 16.97 -63.57 -0.47
C PRO A 4 17.61 -62.19 -0.20
N TYR A 5 16.96 -61.12 -0.68
CA TYR A 5 17.09 -59.75 -0.15
C TYR A 5 15.66 -59.20 -0.02
N ALA A 6 15.09 -59.14 1.18
CA ALA A 6 15.29 -58.16 2.24
C ALA A 6 14.28 -56.99 2.14
N ALA A 7 13.16 -57.22 2.83
CA ALA A 7 12.24 -56.33 3.53
C ALA A 7 11.78 -54.96 2.94
N PRO A 8 10.46 -54.71 2.94
CA PRO A 8 9.83 -53.43 2.60
C PRO A 8 9.88 -52.47 3.79
N ALA A 9 10.38 -51.23 3.62
CA ALA A 9 10.28 -50.24 4.72
C ALA A 9 10.49 -48.75 4.36
N ILE A 10 10.87 -48.38 3.13
CA ILE A 10 11.32 -46.98 2.88
C ILE A 10 10.35 -46.18 2.00
N VAL A 11 9.41 -46.82 1.31
CA VAL A 11 8.47 -46.09 0.43
C VAL A 11 7.32 -45.42 1.21
N ALA A 12 7.10 -45.80 2.47
CA ALA A 12 6.00 -45.27 3.29
C ALA A 12 6.30 -43.94 4.02
N LEU A 13 7.52 -43.36 3.92
CA LEU A 13 7.88 -42.13 4.64
C LEU A 13 7.99 -40.88 3.75
N VAL A 14 7.81 -40.98 2.43
CA VAL A 14 7.93 -39.82 1.52
C VAL A 14 6.56 -39.15 1.25
N LEU A 15 5.46 -39.73 1.75
CA LEU A 15 4.09 -39.27 1.46
C LEU A 15 3.45 -38.35 2.52
N LEU A 16 4.21 -37.81 3.50
CA LEU A 16 3.62 -37.04 4.61
C LEU A 16 4.25 -35.67 4.94
N VAL A 17 5.13 -35.10 4.10
CA VAL A 17 5.83 -33.83 4.46
C VAL A 17 5.72 -32.68 3.44
N PHE A 18 4.88 -32.77 2.38
CA PHE A 18 4.72 -31.62 1.46
C PHE A 18 3.28 -31.29 1.06
N VAL A 19 2.29 -31.59 1.91
CA VAL A 19 1.09 -30.73 1.97
C VAL A 19 1.42 -29.63 3.00
N GLY A 20 2.36 -28.77 2.62
CA GLY A 20 2.60 -27.53 3.34
C GLY A 20 1.34 -26.71 3.21
N LEU A 21 0.56 -26.63 4.28
CA LEU A 21 -0.54 -25.70 4.41
C LEU A 21 0.05 -24.29 4.24
N ALA A 22 0.05 -23.78 3.01
CA ALA A 22 0.30 -22.38 2.74
C ALA A 22 -0.90 -21.62 3.31
N ILE A 23 -0.85 -21.33 4.61
CA ILE A 23 -1.66 -20.30 5.21
C ILE A 23 -1.06 -19.01 4.64
N PRO A 24 -1.70 -18.32 3.67
CA PRO A 24 -1.25 -16.97 3.36
C PRO A 24 -1.29 -16.20 4.68
N PRO A 25 -0.27 -15.37 5.03
CA PRO A 25 -0.43 -14.51 6.18
C PRO A 25 -1.73 -13.74 5.95
N ALA A 26 -2.70 -13.94 6.83
CA ALA A 26 -3.89 -13.12 6.87
C ALA A 26 -3.43 -11.74 7.34
N SER A 27 -2.84 -10.98 6.43
CA SER A 27 -2.56 -9.55 6.59
C SER A 27 -3.89 -8.81 6.46
N GLY A 28 -4.83 -9.12 7.35
CA GLY A 28 -6.06 -8.38 7.53
C GLY A 28 -5.77 -7.12 8.31
N ALA A 29 -4.91 -6.24 7.79
CA ALA A 29 -4.97 -4.85 8.21
C ALA A 29 -6.37 -4.38 7.81
N ALA A 30 -7.23 -4.12 8.81
CA ALA A 30 -8.52 -3.52 8.54
C ALA A 30 -8.28 -2.25 7.71
N ALA A 31 -8.87 -2.19 6.51
CA ALA A 31 -8.77 -1.00 5.70
C ALA A 31 -9.36 0.15 6.52
N VAL A 32 -8.55 1.16 6.81
CA VAL A 32 -9.05 2.39 7.41
C VAL A 32 -9.93 3.04 6.35
N ALA A 33 -11.25 3.05 6.59
CA ALA A 33 -12.20 3.71 5.73
C ALA A 33 -12.39 5.14 6.24
N TRP A 34 -11.63 6.09 5.67
CA TRP A 34 -11.95 7.50 5.82
C TRP A 34 -13.18 7.82 4.99
N SER A 35 -14.12 8.57 5.57
CA SER A 35 -15.22 9.13 4.80
C SER A 35 -14.65 10.01 3.68
N PRO A 36 -15.20 9.95 2.46
CA PRO A 36 -14.73 10.81 1.38
C PRO A 36 -14.93 12.28 1.76
N SER A 37 -13.91 13.10 1.52
CA SER A 37 -14.02 14.55 1.63
C SER A 37 -15.06 15.08 0.65
N THR A 38 -15.84 16.08 1.06
CA THR A 38 -16.88 16.71 0.21
C THR A 38 -16.71 18.22 0.06
N SER A 39 -15.64 18.81 0.60
CA SER A 39 -15.40 20.26 0.58
C SER A 39 -14.11 20.61 -0.16
N LEU A 40 -12.95 20.32 0.43
CA LEU A 40 -11.65 20.54 -0.20
C LEU A 40 -11.11 19.22 -0.75
N LEU A 41 -10.86 19.18 -2.05
CA LEU A 41 -10.40 18.00 -2.78
C LEU A 41 -9.07 18.30 -3.47
N ILE A 42 -8.29 17.25 -3.69
CA ILE A 42 -7.20 17.27 -4.68
C ILE A 42 -7.81 16.78 -5.98
N SER A 43 -7.88 17.64 -7.00
CA SER A 43 -8.42 17.27 -8.32
C SER A 43 -7.36 16.63 -9.21
N GLU A 44 -6.10 17.05 -9.09
CA GLU A 44 -5.00 16.56 -9.91
C GLU A 44 -3.66 16.58 -9.17
N VAL A 45 -2.79 15.63 -9.53
CA VAL A 45 -1.39 15.59 -9.10
C VAL A 45 -0.54 15.30 -10.33
N GLN A 46 0.35 16.23 -10.66
CA GLN A 46 1.32 16.10 -11.76
C GLN A 46 2.73 16.02 -11.15
N THR A 47 3.40 14.89 -11.30
CA THR A 47 4.74 14.63 -10.73
C THR A 47 5.81 14.47 -11.82
N GLY A 48 5.65 15.17 -12.94
CA GLY A 48 6.60 15.12 -14.05
C GLY A 48 6.18 16.02 -15.21
N GLY A 49 7.10 16.30 -16.11
CA GLY A 49 6.87 17.14 -17.28
C GLY A 49 8.16 17.36 -18.05
N LEU A 50 8.19 18.38 -18.89
CA LEU A 50 9.41 18.80 -19.57
C LEU A 50 10.40 19.46 -18.60
N SER A 51 9.89 20.06 -17.52
CA SER A 51 10.66 20.67 -16.44
C SER A 51 10.02 20.42 -15.07
N ALA A 52 10.79 20.66 -14.01
CA ALA A 52 10.26 20.60 -12.63
C ALA A 52 9.15 21.63 -12.37
N SER A 53 9.09 22.71 -13.16
CA SER A 53 8.01 23.71 -13.06
C SER A 53 6.66 23.19 -13.56
N ASP A 54 6.65 22.05 -14.23
CA ASP A 54 5.41 21.40 -14.68
C ASP A 54 4.79 20.53 -13.57
N GLU A 55 5.47 20.36 -12.43
CA GLU A 55 4.94 19.61 -11.29
C GLU A 55 3.99 20.49 -10.46
N PHE A 56 2.79 19.97 -10.18
CA PHE A 56 1.80 20.68 -9.37
C PHE A 56 0.85 19.74 -8.63
N VAL A 57 0.17 20.28 -7.63
CA VAL A 57 -1.00 19.70 -6.97
C VAL A 57 -2.13 20.69 -7.13
N GLU A 58 -3.24 20.28 -7.74
CA GLU A 58 -4.42 21.13 -7.91
C GLU A 58 -5.41 20.89 -6.76
N LEU A 59 -5.85 21.99 -6.15
CA LEU A 59 -6.89 21.98 -5.11
C LEU A 59 -8.22 22.46 -5.71
N TYR A 60 -9.28 21.70 -5.44
CA TYR A 60 -10.65 22.02 -5.85
C TYR A 60 -11.55 22.21 -4.63
N ASN A 61 -12.27 23.34 -4.61
CA ASN A 61 -13.34 23.58 -3.65
C ASN A 61 -14.67 23.05 -4.22
N ALA A 62 -15.10 21.90 -3.71
CA ALA A 62 -16.39 21.26 -4.01
C ALA A 62 -17.53 21.74 -3.09
N ALA A 63 -17.25 22.59 -2.09
CA ALA A 63 -18.27 23.16 -1.24
C ALA A 63 -19.04 24.29 -1.94
N ALA A 64 -20.26 24.56 -1.47
CA ALA A 64 -21.06 25.68 -1.95
C ALA A 64 -20.55 27.06 -1.49
N GLN A 65 -19.56 27.09 -0.59
CA GLN A 65 -19.00 28.29 0.03
C GLN A 65 -17.48 28.27 -0.04
N PRO A 66 -16.80 29.43 0.06
CA PRO A 66 -15.34 29.47 0.15
C PRO A 66 -14.83 28.61 1.31
N VAL A 67 -13.77 27.83 1.05
CA VAL A 67 -13.05 27.07 2.07
C VAL A 67 -11.83 27.88 2.51
N ASP A 68 -11.69 28.07 3.82
CA ASP A 68 -10.50 28.68 4.42
C ASP A 68 -9.33 27.69 4.39
N LEU A 69 -8.18 28.13 3.87
CA LEU A 69 -6.96 27.33 3.81
C LEU A 69 -6.00 27.66 4.96
N THR A 70 -6.29 28.69 5.76
CA THR A 70 -5.41 29.14 6.85
C THR A 70 -5.08 27.99 7.80
N GLY A 71 -3.79 27.76 8.02
CA GLY A 71 -3.26 26.67 8.83
C GLY A 71 -3.16 25.30 8.12
N LEU A 72 -3.57 25.18 6.85
CA LEU A 72 -3.41 23.95 6.07
C LEU A 72 -2.03 23.87 5.40
N GLU A 73 -1.60 22.64 5.09
CA GLU A 73 -0.39 22.36 4.34
C GLU A 73 -0.61 21.26 3.30
N VAL A 74 0.16 21.31 2.22
CA VAL A 74 0.39 20.16 1.34
C VAL A 74 1.66 19.47 1.81
N ALA A 75 1.55 18.21 2.21
CA ALA A 75 2.67 17.41 2.66
C ALA A 75 2.92 16.22 1.72
N TYR A 76 4.19 15.95 1.42
CA TYR A 76 4.62 14.75 0.72
C TYR A 76 5.15 13.74 1.74
N ALA A 77 4.57 12.54 1.76
CA ALA A 77 5.09 11.41 2.54
C ALA A 77 5.81 10.43 1.62
N SER A 78 7.01 9.98 2.02
CA SER A 78 7.70 8.88 1.34
C SER A 78 6.86 7.61 1.33
N ALA A 79 7.07 6.72 0.37
CA ALA A 79 6.30 5.47 0.25
C ALA A 79 6.30 4.60 1.52
N THR A 80 7.36 4.66 2.33
CA THR A 80 7.47 3.92 3.60
C THR A 80 6.94 4.71 4.81
N GLY A 81 6.50 5.95 4.61
CA GLY A 81 6.07 6.87 5.67
C GLY A 81 7.21 7.38 6.58
N GLY A 82 8.46 6.98 6.34
CA GLY A 82 9.61 7.35 7.18
C GLY A 82 10.03 8.82 7.07
N THR A 83 9.54 9.54 6.06
CA THR A 83 9.78 10.98 5.89
C THR A 83 8.53 11.68 5.40
N VAL A 84 8.22 12.81 6.02
CA VAL A 84 7.17 13.74 5.60
C VAL A 84 7.79 15.12 5.40
N THR A 85 7.52 15.76 4.26
CA THR A 85 8.05 17.08 3.92
C THR A 85 6.92 18.01 3.48
N ARG A 86 6.88 19.21 4.05
CA ARG A 86 5.95 20.28 3.64
C ARG A 86 6.32 20.81 2.26
N LYS A 87 5.33 20.88 1.36
CA LYS A 87 5.44 21.40 -0.01
C LYS A 87 4.81 22.77 -0.18
N ALA A 88 3.70 23.03 0.51
CA ALA A 88 3.03 24.33 0.58
C ALA A 88 2.37 24.50 1.96
N ALA A 89 2.17 25.74 2.40
CA ALA A 89 1.38 26.08 3.57
C ALA A 89 0.71 27.44 3.38
N TRP A 90 -0.41 27.64 4.07
CA TRP A 90 -1.15 28.89 4.10
C TRP A 90 -1.25 29.36 5.56
N ASP A 91 -0.79 30.57 5.83
CA ASP A 91 -0.71 31.22 7.14
C ASP A 91 -1.48 32.55 7.21
#